data_AF-A0A1F8H380-F1
#
_entry.id   AF-A0A1F8H380-F1
#
_cell.length_a   1.000
_cell.length_b   1.000
_cell.length_c   1.000
_cell.angle_alpha   90.00
_cell.angle_beta   90.00
_cell.angle_gamma   90.00
#
_symmetry.space_group_name_H-M   'P 1'
#
loop_
_entity.id
_entity.type
_entity.pdbx_description
1 polymer ?
#
loop_
_entity_poly.entity_id
_entity_poly.type
_entity_poly.pdbx_seq_one_letter_code
_entity_poly.pdbx_strand_id
1 'polypeptide(L)'
;MADETNNRKLFGNITGPKKSGGHTPSHGELVRLLSGPDSEFPSEVANVYCAGCGEIQGVNTDGAAELSKRAGVPRPEDFQKKYFEVQGCIFCSDNFEEVVLKRVI
;
A
#
# COMPACT_ATOMS: atom_id res chain seq x y z
N MET A 1 -7.75 18.11 -48.16
CA MET A 1 -6.81 18.90 -47.35
C MET A 1 -7.06 18.45 -45.92
N ALA A 2 -6.12 17.68 -45.36
CA ALA A 2 -6.31 16.97 -44.10
C ALA A 2 -6.05 17.89 -42.91
N ASP A 3 -6.87 17.67 -41.90
CA ASP A 3 -6.91 18.29 -40.57
C ASP A 3 -5.60 18.02 -39.81
N GLU A 4 -4.86 19.08 -39.45
CA GLU A 4 -3.74 18.99 -38.51
C GLU A 4 -4.09 19.75 -37.22
N THR A 5 -4.96 19.13 -36.43
CA THR A 5 -5.12 19.47 -35.02
C THR A 5 -3.83 19.08 -34.27
N ASN A 6 -2.90 20.03 -34.15
CA ASN A 6 -1.64 19.89 -33.42
C ASN A 6 -1.91 19.80 -31.91
N ASN A 7 -2.17 18.57 -31.44
CA ASN A 7 -2.16 18.18 -30.04
C ASN A 7 -0.74 18.36 -29.47
N ARG A 8 -0.40 19.61 -29.10
CA ARG A 8 0.82 19.92 -28.35
C ARG A 8 0.69 19.37 -26.94
N LYS A 9 1.07 18.10 -26.80
CA LYS A 9 1.92 17.55 -25.72
C LYS A 9 1.86 18.32 -24.40
N LEU A 10 0.76 18.18 -23.67
CA LEU A 10 0.71 18.42 -22.22
C LEU A 10 1.30 17.22 -21.48
N PHE A 11 2.56 16.86 -21.78
CA PHE A 11 3.33 15.98 -20.91
C PHE A 11 3.90 16.84 -19.78
N GLY A 12 3.02 17.28 -18.89
CA GLY A 12 3.44 17.65 -17.56
C GLY A 12 4.08 16.40 -16.96
N ASN A 13 5.38 16.47 -16.67
CA ASN A 13 6.04 15.44 -15.88
C ASN A 13 5.26 15.31 -14.58
N ILE A 14 4.41 14.29 -14.49
CA ILE A 14 3.91 13.80 -13.20
C ILE A 14 5.16 13.23 -12.55
N THR A 15 5.92 14.08 -11.86
CA THR A 15 6.85 13.60 -10.85
C THR A 15 5.98 12.82 -9.89
N GLY A 16 6.01 11.49 -10.01
CA GLY A 16 5.44 10.60 -9.02
C GLY A 16 5.93 11.01 -7.63
N PRO A 17 5.15 10.72 -6.58
CA PRO A 17 5.46 11.16 -5.22
C PRO A 17 6.95 10.90 -4.92
N LYS A 18 7.67 11.96 -4.53
CA LYS A 18 9.08 11.88 -4.17
C LYS A 18 9.21 10.89 -3.02
N LYS A 19 9.97 9.82 -3.24
CA LYS A 19 10.27 8.79 -2.22
C LYS A 19 10.80 9.45 -0.94
N SER A 20 9.98 9.50 0.11
CA SER A 20 10.45 9.65 1.48
C SER A 20 10.75 8.25 2.00
N GLY A 21 11.92 7.70 1.65
CA GLY A 21 12.36 6.40 2.14
C GLY A 21 12.63 6.43 3.65
N GLY A 22 12.30 5.33 4.34
CA GLY A 22 12.88 4.99 5.64
C GLY A 22 12.15 5.45 6.91
N HIS A 23 10.92 5.98 6.83
CA HIS A 23 10.14 6.22 8.03
C HIS A 23 9.38 4.94 8.41
N THR A 24 9.88 4.24 9.43
CA THR A 24 9.08 3.23 10.13
C THR A 24 8.04 3.98 10.96
N PRO A 25 6.74 3.85 10.66
CA PRO A 25 5.70 4.52 11.41
C PRO A 25 5.78 4.06 12.87
N SER A 26 5.63 5.01 13.78
CA SER A 26 5.54 4.70 15.19
C SER A 26 4.34 3.78 15.45
N HIS A 27 4.39 3.05 16.57
CA HIS A 27 3.28 2.21 16.99
C HIS A 27 1.95 2.98 17.05
N GLY A 28 1.97 4.22 17.56
CA GLY A 28 0.78 5.08 17.63
C GLY A 28 0.21 5.47 16.26
N GLU A 29 1.07 5.68 15.26
CA GLU A 29 0.64 5.96 13.88
C GLU A 29 0.00 4.72 13.24
N LEU A 30 0.59 3.55 13.44
CA LEU A 30 0.00 2.28 12.99
C LEU A 30 -1.36 2.02 13.65
N VAL A 31 -1.48 2.25 14.96
CA VAL A 31 -2.77 2.14 15.66
C VAL A 31 -3.79 3.11 15.06
N ARG A 32 -3.42 4.38 14.85
CA ARG A 32 -4.33 5.39 14.31
C ARG A 32 -4.83 5.02 12.92
N LEU A 33 -3.92 4.62 12.02
CA LEU A 33 -4.21 4.36 10.61
C LEU A 33 -4.95 3.03 10.38
N LEU A 34 -4.68 2.01 11.21
CA LEU A 34 -5.11 0.63 10.95
C LEU A 34 -6.18 0.12 11.90
N SER A 35 -6.45 0.83 13.00
CA SER A 35 -7.20 0.29 14.15
C SER A 35 -7.93 1.32 14.99
N GLY A 36 -7.74 2.60 14.70
CA GLY A 36 -8.38 3.70 15.41
C GLY A 36 -9.81 3.95 14.93
N PRO A 37 -10.60 4.73 15.68
CA PRO A 37 -11.87 5.27 15.19
C PRO A 37 -11.68 6.13 13.92
N ASP A 38 -10.46 6.64 13.71
CA ASP A 38 -10.03 7.40 12.55
C ASP A 38 -9.35 6.52 11.46
N SER A 39 -9.55 5.19 11.50
CA SER A 39 -9.00 4.30 10.48
C SER A 39 -9.48 4.72 9.10
N GLU A 40 -8.55 5.09 8.23
CA GLU A 40 -8.84 5.54 6.86
C GLU A 40 -9.28 4.36 5.96
N PHE A 41 -9.12 3.13 6.45
CA PHE A 41 -9.46 1.91 5.73
C PHE A 41 -10.60 1.14 6.41
N PRO A 42 -11.63 0.73 5.65
CA PRO A 42 -12.69 -0.14 6.17
C PRO A 42 -12.15 -1.53 6.48
N SER A 43 -12.79 -2.25 7.41
CA SER A 43 -12.32 -3.56 7.92
C SER A 43 -12.24 -4.67 6.87
N GLU A 44 -12.92 -4.49 5.73
CA GLU A 44 -12.93 -5.40 4.58
C GLU A 44 -11.73 -5.22 3.63
N VAL A 45 -10.96 -4.15 3.82
CA VAL A 45 -9.76 -3.84 3.04
C VAL A 45 -8.54 -4.27 3.84
N ALA A 46 -7.62 -4.99 3.19
CA ALA A 46 -6.37 -5.38 3.82
C ALA A 46 -5.38 -4.22 3.76
N ASN A 47 -4.83 -3.85 4.91
CA ASN A 47 -3.82 -2.82 4.98
C ASN A 47 -2.44 -3.37 4.61
N VAL A 48 -1.67 -2.59 3.86
CA VAL A 48 -0.32 -2.93 3.41
C VAL A 48 0.60 -1.78 3.78
N TYR A 49 1.58 -2.08 4.62
CA TYR A 49 2.67 -1.18 4.97
C TYR A 49 3.91 -1.52 4.13
N CYS A 50 4.48 -0.51 3.46
CA CYS A 50 5.71 -0.64 2.72
C CYS A 50 6.91 -0.20 3.56
N ALA A 51 7.75 -1.13 3.98
CA ALA A 51 8.98 -0.84 4.74
C ALA A 51 9.98 0.01 3.94
N GLY A 52 9.98 -0.11 2.60
CA GLY A 52 10.90 0.63 1.73
C GLY A 52 10.60 2.14 1.64
N CYS A 53 9.34 2.56 1.71
CA CYS A 53 8.97 3.98 1.59
C CYS A 53 8.04 4.53 2.68
N GLY A 54 7.67 3.72 3.66
CA GLY A 54 6.84 4.14 4.78
C GLY A 54 5.33 4.21 4.47
N GLU A 55 4.91 3.92 3.24
CA GLU A 55 3.53 4.14 2.79
C GLU A 55 2.59 3.05 3.34
N ILE A 56 1.37 3.45 3.72
CA ILE A 56 0.28 2.54 4.03
C ILE A 56 -0.80 2.67 2.97
N GLN A 57 -1.22 1.53 2.41
CA GLN A 57 -2.24 1.46 1.38
C GLN A 57 -3.23 0.33 1.68
N GLY A 58 -4.48 0.53 1.28
CA GLY A 58 -5.50 -0.50 1.33
C GLY A 58 -5.54 -1.31 0.03
N VAL A 59 -5.66 -2.62 0.13
CA VAL A 59 -5.91 -3.51 -1.02
C VAL A 59 -7.22 -4.27 -0.85
N ASN A 60 -7.88 -4.54 -1.97
CA ASN A 60 -9.13 -5.29 -2.02
C ASN A 60 -8.93 -6.77 -1.64
N THR A 61 -10.03 -7.54 -1.65
CA THR A 61 -10.04 -8.96 -1.29
C THR A 61 -9.10 -9.81 -2.14
N ASP A 62 -8.98 -9.53 -3.44
CA ASP A 62 -8.11 -10.29 -4.35
C ASP A 62 -6.63 -9.99 -4.07
N GLY A 63 -6.29 -8.72 -3.86
CA GLY A 63 -4.95 -8.30 -3.43
C GLY A 63 -4.59 -8.91 -2.08
N ALA A 64 -5.53 -8.95 -1.13
CA ALA A 64 -5.33 -9.59 0.17
C ALA A 64 -5.10 -11.10 0.05
N ALA A 65 -5.79 -11.78 -0.86
CA ALA A 65 -5.60 -13.21 -1.12
C ALA A 65 -4.20 -13.49 -1.69
N GLU A 66 -3.73 -12.69 -2.64
CA GLU A 66 -2.40 -12.80 -3.22
C GLU A 66 -1.30 -12.53 -2.17
N LEU A 67 -1.46 -11.50 -1.34
CA LEU A 67 -0.52 -11.22 -0.24
C LEU A 67 -0.49 -12.34 0.81
N SER A 68 -1.64 -12.91 1.16
CA SER A 68 -1.72 -14.05 2.08
C SER A 68 -0.99 -15.27 1.53
N LYS A 69 -1.15 -15.55 0.23
CA LYS A 69 -0.44 -16.62 -0.48
C LYS A 69 1.08 -16.41 -0.45
N ARG A 70 1.55 -15.18 -0.70
CA ARG A 70 2.98 -14.82 -0.63
C ARG A 70 3.55 -14.93 0.78
N ALA A 71 2.77 -14.53 1.79
CA ALA A 71 3.14 -14.67 3.19
C ALA A 71 3.04 -16.12 3.71
N GLY A 72 2.50 -17.06 2.91
CA GLY A 72 2.32 -18.45 3.31
C GLY A 72 1.31 -18.64 4.45
N VAL A 73 0.35 -17.72 4.59
CA VAL A 73 -0.67 -17.74 5.65
C VAL A 73 -2.09 -17.80 5.06
N PRO A 74 -3.07 -18.37 5.79
CA PRO A 74 -4.46 -18.26 5.39
C PRO A 74 -4.90 -16.81 5.41
N ARG A 75 -5.76 -16.43 4.45
CA ARG A 75 -6.34 -15.09 4.40
C ARG A 75 -7.18 -14.83 5.67
N PRO A 76 -6.92 -13.75 6.42
CA PRO A 76 -7.78 -13.36 7.53
C PRO A 76 -9.21 -13.07 7.07
N GLU A 77 -10.20 -13.45 7.88
CA GLU A 77 -11.59 -13.05 7.67
C GLU A 77 -11.82 -11.57 8.04
N ASP A 78 -11.00 -11.06 8.96
CA ASP A 78 -11.02 -9.69 9.45
C ASP A 78 -9.60 -9.10 9.44
N PHE A 79 -9.46 -7.92 8.83
CA PHE A 79 -8.20 -7.18 8.73
C PHE A 79 -8.01 -6.13 9.83
N GLN A 80 -8.96 -5.96 10.74
CA GLN A 80 -8.78 -5.08 11.89
C GLN A 80 -7.53 -5.48 12.68
N LYS A 81 -6.73 -4.47 13.03
CA LYS A 81 -5.45 -4.62 13.75
C LYS A 81 -4.44 -5.52 13.05
N LYS A 82 -4.59 -5.72 11.74
CA LYS A 82 -3.66 -6.50 10.92
C LYS A 82 -3.20 -5.69 9.73
N TYR A 83 -1.97 -5.92 9.32
CA TYR A 83 -1.40 -5.36 8.11
C TYR A 83 -0.38 -6.31 7.50
N PHE A 84 -0.25 -6.29 6.19
CA PHE A 84 0.85 -6.91 5.49
C PHE A 84 2.02 -5.92 5.44
N GLU A 85 3.18 -6.33 5.91
CA GLU A 85 4.43 -5.61 5.68
C GLU A 85 5.08 -6.15 4.40
N VAL A 86 5.48 -5.25 3.51
CA VAL A 86 6.20 -5.55 2.27
C VAL A 86 7.47 -4.73 2.18
N GLN A 87 8.52 -5.27 1.57
CA GLN A 87 9.79 -4.54 1.38
C GLN A 87 9.67 -3.38 0.38
N GLY A 88 8.75 -3.52 -0.59
CA GLY A 88 8.56 -2.58 -1.68
C GLY A 88 7.10 -2.51 -2.11
N CYS A 89 6.74 -1.36 -2.68
CA CYS A 89 5.44 -1.14 -3.29
C CYS A 89 5.59 -0.45 -4.65
N ILE A 90 4.47 -0.23 -5.33
CA ILE A 90 4.39 0.41 -6.64
C ILE A 90 4.98 1.82 -6.70
N PHE A 91 5.11 2.47 -5.53
CA PHE A 91 5.67 3.81 -5.43
C PHE A 91 7.19 3.81 -5.27
N CYS A 92 7.82 2.71 -4.83
CA CYS A 92 9.21 2.73 -4.40
C CYS A 92 10.14 1.70 -5.05
N SER A 93 9.67 0.50 -5.39
CA SER A 93 10.57 -0.52 -5.96
C SER A 93 9.88 -1.69 -6.65
N ASP A 94 8.54 -1.77 -6.62
CA ASP A 94 7.77 -2.95 -7.06
C ASP A 94 8.25 -4.29 -6.44
N ASN A 95 9.07 -4.24 -5.38
CA ASN A 95 9.61 -5.43 -4.75
C ASN A 95 8.65 -5.98 -3.70
N PHE A 96 7.88 -7.00 -4.09
CA PHE A 96 6.95 -7.74 -3.22
C PHE A 96 7.45 -9.16 -2.91
N GLU A 97 8.77 -9.38 -2.88
CA GLU A 97 9.35 -10.71 -2.63
C GLU A 97 9.10 -11.19 -1.19
N GLU A 98 9.23 -10.28 -0.22
CA GLU A 98 8.96 -10.57 1.18
C GLU A 98 7.67 -9.91 1.62
N VAL A 99 6.71 -10.74 2.04
CA VAL A 99 5.42 -10.32 2.58
C VAL A 99 5.23 -10.99 3.93
N VAL A 100 4.94 -10.21 4.97
CA VAL A 100 4.69 -10.73 6.32
C VAL A 100 3.40 -10.15 6.86
N LEU A 101 2.50 -11.00 7.33
CA LEU A 101 1.30 -10.54 8.05
C LEU A 101 1.66 -10.22 9.50
N LYS A 102 1.45 -8.98 9.92
CA LYS A 102 1.68 -8.49 11.29
C LYS A 102 0.39 -8.04 11.96
N ARG A 103 0.44 -7.92 13.29
CA ARG A 103 -0.63 -7.36 14.12
C ARG A 103 -0.16 -6.05 14.75
N VAL A 104 -1.10 -5.13 14.91
CA VAL A 104 -0.93 -3.94 15.76
C VAL A 104 -1.24 -4.37 17.20
N ILE A 105 -0.23 -4.44 18.07
CA ILE A 105 -0.34 -4.93 19.46
C ILE A 105 -0.42 -3.76 20.44
#